data_AF-A0A6J6FFX7-F1
#
_entry.id   AF-A0A6J6FFX7-F1
#
_cell.length_a   1.000
_cell.length_b   1.000
_cell.length_c   1.000
_cell.angle_alpha   90.00
_cell.angle_beta   90.00
_cell.angle_gamma   90.00
#
_symmetry.space_group_name_H-M   'P 1'
#
loop_
_entity.id
_entity.type
_entity.pdbx_description
1 polymer ?
#
loop_
_entity_poly.entity_id
_entity_poly.type
_entity_poly.pdbx_seq_one_letter_code
_entity_poly.pdbx_strand_id
1 'polypeptide(L)'
;MTIGKGTDWGMPGPVPAGLIARGDDRSLARDLAGGRDGVASAGDMATTIGCSRAPEVGEPGRRLPIDLMDVEITWRGDRRTVVAVSHVSIREPLRRGGRLRGEVRWIMNAQYFAGRDLVPRGHPNDGRLEVLSIDATMGVRQRILAWNRSRTGRHLPHPLITVRSTKEITVACRGRVVVVDGVRSGRADEVVVRVRPDVAFLWI
;
A
#
# COMPACT_ATOMS: atom_id res chain seq x y z
N MET A 1 -1.43 2.81 -19.02
CA MET A 1 -1.51 4.25 -19.34
C MET A 1 -1.77 4.94 -18.02
N THR A 2 -0.71 5.46 -17.40
CA THR A 2 -0.80 6.11 -16.10
C THR A 2 -1.70 7.33 -16.22
N ILE A 3 -2.65 7.50 -15.30
CA ILE A 3 -3.72 8.47 -15.46
C ILE A 3 -3.14 9.89 -15.45
N GLY A 4 -3.44 10.65 -16.50
CA GLY A 4 -3.15 12.08 -16.55
C GLY A 4 -4.08 12.85 -15.62
N LYS A 5 -3.64 14.01 -15.13
CA LYS A 5 -4.53 14.90 -14.36
C LYS A 5 -5.76 15.25 -15.20
N GLY A 6 -6.96 14.95 -14.69
CA GLY A 6 -8.24 15.33 -15.30
C GLY A 6 -8.91 14.29 -16.21
N THR A 7 -8.31 13.10 -16.39
CA THR A 7 -8.98 11.98 -17.10
C THR A 7 -9.74 11.07 -16.13
N ASP A 8 -10.88 10.56 -16.58
CA ASP A 8 -11.64 9.54 -15.86
C ASP A 8 -10.77 8.30 -15.62
N TRP A 9 -10.66 7.90 -14.35
CA TRP A 9 -9.94 6.68 -13.99
C TRP A 9 -10.74 5.45 -14.43
N GLY A 10 -10.11 4.59 -15.23
CA GLY A 10 -10.67 3.30 -15.62
C GLY A 10 -11.73 3.38 -16.70
N MET A 11 -12.19 2.20 -17.13
CA MET A 11 -13.12 2.04 -18.24
C MET A 11 -14.47 1.53 -17.74
N PRO A 12 -15.59 2.21 -18.04
CA PRO A 12 -16.91 1.68 -17.70
C PRO A 12 -17.20 0.43 -18.55
N GLY A 13 -17.97 -0.51 -17.99
CA GLY A 13 -18.41 -1.70 -18.71
C GLY A 13 -19.22 -2.65 -17.83
N PRO A 14 -19.86 -3.67 -18.43
CA PRO A 14 -20.50 -4.72 -17.66
C PRO A 14 -19.43 -5.54 -16.94
N VAL A 15 -19.66 -5.83 -15.66
CA VAL A 15 -18.74 -6.61 -14.83
C VAL A 15 -18.62 -8.03 -15.39
N PRO A 16 -17.40 -8.50 -15.74
CA PRO A 16 -17.22 -9.81 -16.36
C PRO A 16 -17.41 -10.94 -15.35
N ALA A 17 -17.73 -12.12 -15.86
CA ALA A 17 -17.67 -13.35 -15.08
C ALA A 17 -16.23 -13.74 -14.75
N GLY A 18 -16.05 -14.55 -13.70
CA GLY A 18 -14.73 -15.13 -13.36
C GLY A 18 -13.78 -14.20 -12.60
N LEU A 19 -14.24 -13.03 -12.15
CA LEU A 19 -13.48 -12.15 -11.27
C LEU A 19 -13.24 -12.81 -9.91
N ILE A 20 -12.06 -12.54 -9.34
CA ILE A 20 -11.73 -13.01 -8.00
C ILE A 20 -11.92 -11.89 -6.99
N ALA A 21 -12.91 -12.06 -6.10
CA ALA A 21 -13.09 -11.19 -4.95
C ALA A 21 -12.17 -11.62 -3.80
N ARG A 22 -11.41 -10.66 -3.24
CA ARG A 22 -10.57 -10.87 -2.07
C ARG A 22 -10.87 -9.84 -0.99
N GLY A 23 -11.00 -10.35 0.24
CA GLY A 23 -11.17 -9.54 1.45
C GLY A 23 -9.86 -9.14 2.14
N ASP A 24 -8.71 -9.48 1.56
CA ASP A 24 -7.39 -9.09 2.07
C ASP A 24 -6.44 -8.72 0.92
N ASP A 25 -5.65 -7.67 1.15
CA ASP A 25 -4.74 -7.13 0.14
C ASP A 25 -3.65 -8.13 -0.27
N ARG A 26 -3.21 -9.02 0.63
CA ARG A 26 -2.13 -9.97 0.32
C ARG A 26 -2.56 -11.03 -0.69
N SER A 27 -3.74 -11.61 -0.49
CA SER A 27 -4.32 -12.58 -1.43
C SER A 27 -4.67 -11.90 -2.75
N LEU A 28 -5.17 -10.67 -2.69
CA LEU A 28 -5.42 -9.85 -3.88
C LEU A 28 -4.14 -9.64 -4.69
N ALA A 29 -3.05 -9.19 -4.06
CA ALA A 29 -1.76 -8.99 -4.70
C ALA A 29 -1.25 -10.26 -5.41
N ARG A 30 -1.43 -11.43 -4.79
CA ARG A 30 -1.03 -12.72 -5.39
C ARG A 30 -1.81 -13.03 -6.67
N ASP A 31 -3.13 -12.82 -6.66
CA ASP A 31 -3.98 -13.12 -7.81
C ASP A 31 -3.75 -12.15 -8.96
N LEU A 32 -3.63 -10.85 -8.65
CA LEU A 32 -3.31 -9.81 -9.62
C LEU A 32 -1.93 -10.04 -10.26
N ALA A 33 -0.92 -10.41 -9.46
CA ALA A 33 0.40 -10.76 -9.98
C ALA A 33 0.37 -11.99 -10.90
N GLY A 34 -0.62 -12.87 -10.73
CA GLY A 34 -0.91 -14.00 -11.62
C GLY A 34 -1.66 -13.63 -12.89
N GLY A 35 -1.93 -12.34 -13.14
CA GLY A 35 -2.59 -11.85 -14.35
C GLY A 35 -4.11 -11.94 -14.32
N ARG A 36 -4.72 -12.13 -13.14
CA ARG A 36 -6.17 -12.19 -13.00
C ARG A 36 -6.72 -10.82 -12.61
N ASP A 37 -7.76 -10.37 -13.29
CA ASP A 37 -8.56 -9.23 -12.85
C ASP A 37 -9.31 -9.61 -11.56
N GLY A 38 -9.45 -8.65 -10.64
CA GLY A 38 -9.98 -8.91 -9.31
C GLY A 38 -10.97 -7.87 -8.80
N VAL A 39 -11.51 -8.15 -7.63
CA VAL A 39 -12.34 -7.23 -6.85
C VAL A 39 -11.74 -7.13 -5.45
N ALA A 40 -11.43 -5.92 -5.02
CA ALA A 40 -11.01 -5.67 -3.64
C ALA A 40 -12.26 -5.48 -2.78
N SER A 41 -12.72 -6.55 -2.11
CA SER A 41 -13.97 -6.50 -1.33
C SER A 41 -13.77 -6.00 0.10
N ALA A 42 -12.53 -5.94 0.57
CA ALA A 42 -12.13 -5.32 1.83
C ALA A 42 -10.61 -5.01 1.81
N GLY A 43 -10.11 -4.35 2.86
CA GLY A 43 -8.70 -3.98 2.97
C GLY A 43 -8.42 -2.53 2.58
N ASP A 44 -7.14 -2.19 2.52
CA ASP A 44 -6.70 -0.83 2.29
C ASP A 44 -6.91 -0.42 0.82
N MET A 45 -6.75 -1.37 -0.11
CA MET A 45 -7.03 -1.13 -1.52
C MET A 45 -8.53 -0.90 -1.77
N ALA A 46 -9.40 -1.74 -1.20
CA ALA A 46 -10.85 -1.57 -1.30
C ALA A 46 -11.31 -0.19 -0.79
N THR A 47 -10.77 0.23 0.36
CA THR A 47 -11.05 1.55 0.94
C THR A 47 -10.58 2.68 0.02
N THR A 48 -9.38 2.53 -0.57
CA THR A 48 -8.79 3.55 -1.45
C THR A 48 -9.58 3.73 -2.74
N ILE A 49 -10.07 2.65 -3.32
CA ILE A 49 -10.84 2.70 -4.58
C ILE A 49 -12.34 2.93 -4.36
N GLY A 50 -12.79 3.01 -3.10
CA GLY A 50 -14.20 3.20 -2.75
C GLY A 50 -15.08 1.96 -2.95
N CYS A 51 -14.49 0.77 -3.04
CA CYS A 51 -15.22 -0.48 -3.21
C CYS A 51 -15.80 -0.94 -1.87
N SER A 52 -17.11 -0.79 -1.68
CA SER A 52 -17.82 -1.17 -0.45
C SER A 52 -18.49 -2.54 -0.53
N ARG A 53 -18.74 -3.05 -1.75
CA ARG A 53 -19.25 -4.40 -2.03
C ARG A 53 -18.62 -4.95 -3.30
N ALA A 54 -18.58 -6.27 -3.43
CA ALA A 54 -18.22 -6.87 -4.71
C ALA A 54 -19.35 -6.64 -5.73
N PRO A 55 -19.02 -6.25 -6.97
CA PRO A 55 -20.03 -6.09 -7.98
C PRO A 55 -20.53 -7.43 -8.52
N GLU A 56 -21.78 -7.46 -8.98
CA GLU A 56 -22.43 -8.62 -9.59
C GLU A 56 -22.08 -8.72 -11.09
N VAL A 57 -21.98 -9.95 -11.60
CA VAL A 57 -21.71 -10.19 -13.02
C VAL A 57 -22.78 -9.55 -13.89
N GLY A 58 -22.37 -8.79 -14.90
CA GLY A 58 -23.25 -8.11 -15.85
C GLY A 58 -23.76 -6.74 -15.38
N GLU A 59 -23.58 -6.37 -14.11
CA GLU A 59 -23.97 -5.04 -13.66
C GLU A 59 -23.03 -3.95 -14.22
N PRO A 60 -23.50 -2.70 -14.37
CA PRO A 60 -22.62 -1.59 -14.73
C PRO A 60 -21.53 -1.39 -13.67
N GLY A 61 -20.28 -1.59 -14.07
CA GLY A 61 -19.11 -1.37 -13.22
C GLY A 61 -18.01 -0.64 -13.96
N ARG A 62 -16.84 -0.57 -13.33
CA ARG A 62 -15.67 0.11 -13.87
C ARG A 62 -14.41 -0.70 -13.66
N ARG A 63 -13.67 -0.92 -14.75
CA ARG A 63 -12.36 -1.56 -14.76
C ARG A 63 -11.27 -0.54 -14.51
N LEU A 64 -10.70 -0.57 -13.31
CA LEU A 64 -9.65 0.33 -12.85
C LEU A 64 -8.28 -0.30 -13.11
N PRO A 65 -7.42 0.30 -13.96
CA PRO A 65 -6.00 -0.03 -13.93
C PRO A 65 -5.43 0.36 -12.57
N ILE A 66 -4.55 -0.49 -12.05
CA ILE A 66 -3.79 -0.22 -10.84
C ILE A 66 -2.32 -0.63 -10.99
N ASP A 67 -1.49 0.07 -10.23
CA ASP A 67 -0.09 -0.24 -10.05
C ASP A 67 0.08 -1.37 -9.03
N LEU A 68 1.14 -2.15 -9.19
CA LEU A 68 1.62 -3.10 -8.17
C LEU A 68 3.00 -2.67 -7.67
N MET A 69 3.43 -3.25 -6.56
CA MET A 69 4.77 -3.06 -6.03
C MET A 69 5.55 -4.38 -6.05
N ASP A 70 6.72 -4.38 -6.69
CA ASP A 70 7.71 -5.43 -6.46
C ASP A 70 8.51 -5.09 -5.21
N VAL A 71 8.45 -5.97 -4.22
CA VAL A 71 9.12 -5.81 -2.93
C VAL A 71 10.19 -6.86 -2.80
N GLU A 72 11.42 -6.40 -2.87
CA GLU A 72 12.60 -7.22 -2.67
C GLU A 72 13.10 -7.07 -1.24
N ILE A 73 13.33 -8.20 -0.58
CA ILE A 73 13.71 -8.26 0.82
C ILE A 73 15.01 -9.06 0.90
N THR A 74 16.06 -8.42 1.40
CA THR A 74 17.37 -9.04 1.64
C THR A 74 17.61 -9.18 3.15
N TRP A 75 17.94 -10.38 3.60
CA TRP A 75 18.26 -10.66 5.00
C TRP A 75 19.37 -11.70 5.09
N ARG A 76 20.50 -11.34 5.73
CA ARG A 76 21.66 -12.24 5.92
C ARG A 76 22.17 -12.88 4.61
N GLY A 77 22.12 -12.14 3.50
CA GLY A 77 22.53 -12.62 2.18
C GLY A 77 21.42 -13.32 1.38
N ASP A 78 20.33 -13.73 2.02
CA ASP A 78 19.17 -14.32 1.32
C ASP A 78 18.28 -13.22 0.74
N ARG A 79 17.97 -13.32 -0.55
CA ARG A 79 17.10 -12.40 -1.27
C ARG A 79 15.80 -13.09 -1.67
N ARG A 80 14.68 -12.40 -1.47
CA ARG A 80 13.36 -12.86 -1.92
C ARG A 80 12.53 -11.71 -2.43
N THR A 81 11.64 -12.00 -3.37
CA THR A 81 10.72 -11.03 -3.95
C THR A 81 9.29 -11.41 -3.62
N VAL A 82 8.49 -10.43 -3.22
CA VAL A 82 7.04 -10.55 -3.04
C VAL A 82 6.36 -9.37 -3.70
N VAL A 83 5.15 -9.58 -4.23
CA VAL A 83 4.33 -8.49 -4.76
C VAL A 83 3.46 -7.94 -3.63
N ALA A 84 3.27 -6.62 -3.65
CA ALA A 84 2.32 -5.92 -2.80
C ALA A 84 1.34 -5.10 -3.65
N VAL A 85 0.10 -4.98 -3.19
CA VAL A 85 -0.92 -4.16 -3.85
C VAL A 85 -1.19 -2.86 -3.10
N SER A 86 -1.11 -2.85 -1.77
CA SER A 86 -1.51 -1.67 -0.98
C SER A 86 -0.34 -1.00 -0.27
N HIS A 87 0.45 -1.75 0.49
CA HIS A 87 1.50 -1.14 1.32
C HIS A 87 2.64 -2.08 1.75
N VAL A 88 3.76 -1.46 2.08
CA VAL A 88 4.87 -2.05 2.84
C VAL A 88 5.16 -1.20 4.06
N SER A 89 5.32 -1.82 5.23
CA SER A 89 5.78 -1.14 6.44
C SER A 89 7.05 -1.76 7.01
N ILE A 90 7.97 -0.89 7.41
CA ILE A 90 9.26 -1.22 8.01
C ILE A 90 9.28 -0.56 9.38
N ARG A 91 9.49 -1.37 10.43
CA ARG A 91 9.41 -0.92 11.82
C ARG A 91 10.24 -1.78 12.77
N GLU A 92 10.43 -1.28 13.98
CA GLU A 92 11.01 -2.09 15.04
C GLU A 92 10.18 -3.36 15.32
N PRO A 93 10.80 -4.45 15.80
CA PRO A 93 10.07 -5.59 16.32
C PRO A 93 9.11 -5.17 17.44
N LEU A 94 7.99 -5.90 17.63
CA LEU A 94 7.02 -5.59 18.71
C LEU A 94 7.68 -5.53 20.10
N ARG A 95 8.61 -6.46 20.39
CA ARG A 95 9.41 -6.47 21.63
C ARG A 95 10.28 -5.23 21.86
N ARG A 96 10.48 -4.40 20.83
CA ARG A 96 11.22 -3.12 20.87
C ARG A 96 10.31 -1.91 20.66
N GLY A 97 8.98 -2.09 20.74
CA GLY A 97 8.00 -1.01 20.65
C GLY A 97 7.30 -0.87 19.30
N GLY A 98 7.61 -1.71 18.31
CA GLY A 98 6.83 -1.77 17.07
C GLY A 98 6.81 -0.45 16.31
N ARG A 99 5.61 0.12 16.14
CA ARG A 99 5.39 1.41 15.47
C ARG A 99 5.50 2.61 16.43
N LEU A 100 5.52 2.35 17.73
CA LEU A 100 5.53 3.38 18.78
C LEU A 100 6.95 3.83 19.14
N ARG A 101 7.99 3.17 18.63
CA ARG A 101 9.39 3.50 18.88
C ARG A 101 10.22 3.30 17.62
N GLY A 102 11.34 4.01 17.54
CA GLY A 102 12.27 3.93 16.42
C GLY A 102 11.72 4.50 15.11
N GLU A 103 12.51 4.41 14.07
CA GLU A 103 12.12 4.84 12.73
C GLU A 103 11.00 3.93 12.19
N VAL A 104 9.96 4.52 11.61
CA VAL A 104 8.89 3.78 10.93
C VAL A 104 8.78 4.32 9.52
N ARG A 105 8.78 3.42 8.54
CA ARG A 105 8.56 3.78 7.13
C ARG A 105 7.38 3.01 6.57
N TRP A 106 6.52 3.72 5.87
CA TRP A 106 5.43 3.20 5.06
C TRP A 106 5.73 3.53 3.61
N ILE A 107 5.56 2.55 2.74
CA ILE A 107 5.68 2.69 1.28
C ILE A 107 4.32 2.27 0.76
N MET A 108 3.61 3.21 0.15
CA MET A 108 2.17 3.13 -0.05
C MET A 108 1.86 3.27 -1.54
N ASN A 109 1.06 2.33 -2.04
CA ASN A 109 0.36 2.43 -3.31
C ASN A 109 -1.12 2.81 -3.08
N ALA A 110 -1.66 2.44 -1.92
CA ALA A 110 -2.98 2.83 -1.44
C ALA A 110 -2.93 4.11 -0.60
N GLN A 111 -3.99 4.93 -0.62
CA GLN A 111 -4.09 6.12 0.23
C GLN A 111 -4.25 5.75 1.71
N TYR A 112 -5.05 4.71 1.96
CA TYR A 112 -5.46 4.32 3.30
C TYR A 112 -4.58 3.21 3.87
N PHE A 113 -4.46 3.18 5.20
CA PHE A 113 -3.96 2.03 5.96
C PHE A 113 -4.79 1.85 7.23
N ALA A 114 -5.44 0.69 7.39
CA ALA A 114 -6.30 0.35 8.51
C ALA A 114 -7.34 1.44 8.84
N GLY A 115 -8.03 1.92 7.79
CA GLY A 115 -9.07 2.96 7.90
C GLY A 115 -8.53 4.36 8.21
N ARG A 116 -7.25 4.64 7.93
CA ARG A 116 -6.62 5.93 8.15
C ARG A 116 -6.03 6.45 6.85
N ASP A 117 -6.32 7.70 6.55
CA ASP A 117 -5.76 8.43 5.42
C ASP A 117 -4.29 8.75 5.74
N LEU A 118 -3.40 7.82 5.40
CA LEU A 118 -2.00 7.87 5.83
C LEU A 118 -1.15 8.72 4.91
N VAL A 119 -1.43 8.66 3.60
CA VAL A 119 -0.78 9.44 2.54
C VAL A 119 -1.85 10.17 1.72
N PRO A 120 -2.36 11.31 2.22
CA PRO A 120 -3.39 12.06 1.52
C PRO A 120 -2.92 12.40 0.10
N ARG A 121 -3.76 12.08 -0.90
CA ARG A 121 -3.49 12.18 -2.36
C ARG A 121 -2.67 11.05 -2.98
N GLY A 122 -2.35 9.98 -2.24
CA GLY A 122 -1.82 8.76 -2.86
C GLY A 122 -2.87 8.16 -3.81
N HIS A 123 -2.46 7.76 -5.00
CA HIS A 123 -3.35 7.22 -6.01
C HIS A 123 -2.80 5.89 -6.54
N PRO A 124 -3.60 4.80 -6.58
CA PRO A 124 -3.10 3.47 -6.92
C PRO A 124 -2.82 3.25 -8.41
N ASN A 125 -2.71 4.32 -9.22
CA ASN A 125 -2.49 4.25 -10.67
C ASN A 125 -1.83 5.53 -11.23
N ASP A 126 -0.94 6.13 -10.43
CA ASP A 126 -0.16 7.32 -10.82
C ASP A 126 1.32 6.99 -11.13
N GLY A 127 1.69 5.72 -11.07
CA GLY A 127 3.04 5.21 -11.32
C GLY A 127 4.03 5.65 -10.25
N ARG A 128 3.58 5.87 -9.00
CA ARG A 128 4.41 6.34 -7.90
C ARG A 128 4.12 5.57 -6.60
N LEU A 129 5.06 5.69 -5.67
CA LEU A 129 5.01 5.19 -4.32
C LEU A 129 5.05 6.39 -3.38
N GLU A 130 4.09 6.48 -2.48
CA GLU A 130 4.12 7.45 -1.40
C GLU A 130 4.87 6.88 -0.21
N VAL A 131 6.00 7.50 0.13
CA VAL A 131 6.88 7.07 1.21
C VAL A 131 6.67 7.99 2.41
N LEU A 132 5.94 7.51 3.41
CA LEU A 132 5.79 8.18 4.69
C LEU A 132 6.84 7.67 5.68
N SER A 133 7.68 8.57 6.20
CA SER A 133 8.69 8.24 7.22
C SER A 133 8.43 9.01 8.51
N ILE A 134 8.47 8.30 9.64
CA ILE A 134 8.36 8.87 10.98
C ILE A 134 9.73 8.78 11.65
N ASP A 135 10.24 9.93 12.07
CA ASP A 135 11.56 10.05 12.69
C ASP A 135 11.66 9.28 14.03
N ALA A 136 12.82 8.66 14.28
CA ALA A 136 13.06 7.87 15.49
C ALA A 136 12.94 8.67 16.80
N THR A 137 13.15 9.99 16.75
CA THR A 137 13.03 10.91 17.88
C THR A 137 11.58 11.23 18.26
N MET A 138 10.60 10.94 17.40
CA MET A 138 9.19 11.18 17.72
C MET A 138 8.75 10.32 18.91
N GLY A 139 8.37 11.00 19.99
CA GLY A 139 7.94 10.34 21.23
C GLY A 139 6.63 9.58 21.10
N VAL A 140 6.39 8.62 22.01
CA VAL A 140 5.21 7.73 22.00
C VAL A 140 3.90 8.52 21.98
N ARG A 141 3.77 9.57 22.83
CA ARG A 141 2.56 10.39 22.89
C ARG A 141 2.27 11.10 21.57
N GLN A 142 3.30 11.67 20.93
CA GLN A 142 3.17 12.30 19.62
C GLN A 142 2.76 11.29 18.55
N ARG A 143 3.30 10.06 18.59
CA ARG A 143 2.91 8.99 17.67
C ARG A 143 1.46 8.58 17.81
N ILE A 144 0.96 8.45 19.03
CA ILE A 144 -0.45 8.14 19.29
C ILE A 144 -1.34 9.27 18.77
N LEU A 145 -0.97 10.53 19.03
CA LEU A 145 -1.71 11.69 18.54
C LEU A 145 -1.71 11.78 17.00
N ALA A 146 -0.55 11.60 16.37
CA ALA A 146 -0.41 11.56 14.91
C ALA A 146 -1.23 10.40 14.32
N TRP A 147 -1.15 9.22 14.91
CA TRP A 147 -1.96 8.07 14.52
C TRP A 147 -3.45 8.42 14.59
N ASN A 148 -3.94 8.99 15.69
CA ASN A 148 -5.34 9.41 15.81
C ASN A 148 -5.74 10.46 14.76
N ARG A 149 -4.89 11.45 14.50
CA ARG A 149 -5.13 12.48 13.47
C ARG A 149 -5.12 11.93 12.04
N SER A 150 -4.42 10.83 11.78
CA SER A 150 -4.43 10.18 10.45
C SER A 150 -5.77 9.58 10.06
N ARG A 151 -6.75 9.48 10.96
CA ARG A 151 -8.14 9.14 10.58
C ARG A 151 -8.71 10.07 9.51
N THR A 152 -8.24 11.32 9.48
CA THR A 152 -8.71 12.36 8.54
C THR A 152 -7.56 13.05 7.81
N GLY A 153 -6.38 12.42 7.75
CA GLY A 153 -5.20 12.98 7.09
C GLY A 153 -4.55 14.18 7.82
N ARG A 154 -5.07 14.60 8.97
CA ARG A 154 -4.63 15.80 9.72
C ARG A 154 -3.36 15.59 10.53
N HIS A 155 -2.69 14.46 10.38
CA HIS A 155 -1.35 14.23 10.92
C HIS A 155 -0.27 14.95 10.10
N LEU A 156 -0.64 15.49 8.93
CA LEU A 156 0.24 16.28 8.08
C LEU A 156 -0.22 17.75 8.02
N PRO A 157 0.72 18.71 7.87
CA PRO A 157 2.16 18.54 8.01
C PRO A 157 2.56 18.33 9.49
N HIS A 158 3.64 17.57 9.73
CA HIS A 158 4.24 17.39 11.06
C HIS A 158 5.76 17.37 10.94
N PRO A 159 6.52 18.05 11.82
CA PRO A 159 7.97 18.22 11.66
C PRO A 159 8.77 16.91 11.63
N LEU A 160 8.26 15.89 12.33
CA LEU A 160 8.87 14.55 12.41
C LEU A 160 8.19 13.50 11.50
N ILE A 161 7.32 13.94 10.57
CA ILE A 161 6.72 13.08 9.55
C ILE A 161 7.04 13.67 8.18
N THR A 162 7.70 12.88 7.35
CA THR A 162 7.96 13.26 5.96
C THR A 162 7.15 12.37 5.03
N VAL A 163 6.65 12.95 3.95
CA VAL A 163 6.01 12.22 2.86
C VAL A 163 6.70 12.64 1.57
N ARG A 164 7.11 11.65 0.77
CA ARG A 164 7.72 11.90 -0.55
C ARG A 164 7.22 10.86 -1.55
N SER A 165 7.14 11.28 -2.79
CA SER A 165 6.66 10.44 -3.88
C SER A 165 7.82 10.00 -4.78
N THR A 166 7.97 8.69 -5.04
CA THR A 166 9.08 8.14 -5.85
C THR A 166 8.63 6.91 -6.65
N LYS A 167 9.35 6.52 -7.71
CA LYS A 167 9.07 5.27 -8.44
C LYS A 167 9.75 4.05 -7.82
N GLU A 168 10.87 4.31 -7.15
CA GLU A 168 11.70 3.29 -6.50
C GLU A 168 12.27 3.84 -5.20
N ILE A 169 12.41 2.96 -4.21
CA ILE A 169 13.11 3.28 -2.96
C ILE A 169 13.89 2.07 -2.47
N THR A 170 15.12 2.31 -2.04
CA THR A 170 15.93 1.38 -1.26
C THR A 170 15.96 1.82 0.19
N VAL A 171 15.74 0.88 1.11
CA VAL A 171 15.65 1.14 2.55
C VAL A 171 16.57 0.19 3.30
N ALA A 172 17.62 0.75 3.92
CA ALA A 172 18.39 0.05 4.93
C ALA A 172 17.51 -0.22 6.18
N CYS A 173 17.26 -1.49 6.45
CA CYS A 173 16.34 -1.95 7.48
C CYS A 173 17.06 -2.31 8.79
N ARG A 174 18.36 -2.66 8.76
CA ARG A 174 19.17 -2.96 9.96
C ARG A 174 18.49 -3.98 10.91
N GLY A 175 17.89 -5.03 10.35
CA GLY A 175 17.18 -6.06 11.09
C GLY A 175 15.76 -5.72 11.56
N ARG A 176 15.19 -4.60 11.09
CA ARG A 176 13.79 -4.23 11.32
C ARG A 176 12.83 -5.21 10.65
N VAL A 177 11.60 -5.23 11.16
CA VAL A 177 10.54 -6.10 10.64
C VAL A 177 9.89 -5.45 9.43
N VAL A 178 9.74 -6.25 8.38
CA VAL A 178 9.03 -5.89 7.16
C VAL A 178 7.64 -6.54 7.19
N VAL A 179 6.61 -5.78 6.88
CA VAL A 179 5.23 -6.26 6.70
C VAL A 179 4.75 -5.76 5.36
N VAL A 180 4.24 -6.68 4.55
CA VAL A 180 3.75 -6.40 3.19
C VAL A 180 2.29 -6.79 3.15
N ASP A 181 1.42 -5.85 2.78
CA ASP A 181 -0.05 -5.99 2.75
C ASP A 181 -0.60 -6.65 4.02
N GLY A 182 -0.25 -6.09 5.18
CA GLY A 182 -0.66 -6.61 6.49
C GLY A 182 0.04 -7.91 6.95
N VAL A 183 0.71 -8.66 6.06
CA VAL A 183 1.35 -9.95 6.38
C VAL A 183 2.84 -9.79 6.66
N ARG A 184 3.26 -10.30 7.82
CA ARG A 184 4.65 -10.22 8.29
C ARG A 184 5.59 -10.97 7.35
N SER A 185 6.51 -10.23 6.75
CA SER A 185 7.54 -10.71 5.83
C SER A 185 8.91 -10.71 6.51
N GLY A 186 8.99 -11.17 7.76
CA GLY A 186 10.27 -11.39 8.44
C GLY A 186 11.06 -10.12 8.79
N ARG A 187 12.38 -10.26 8.87
CA ARG A 187 13.34 -9.18 9.07
C ARG A 187 14.10 -8.91 7.77
N ALA A 188 14.71 -7.74 7.67
CA ALA A 188 15.53 -7.37 6.53
C ALA A 188 16.73 -6.53 6.96
N ASP A 189 17.81 -6.66 6.22
CA ASP A 189 18.94 -5.73 6.22
C ASP A 189 18.68 -4.61 5.22
N GLU A 190 18.05 -4.95 4.10
CA GLU A 190 17.65 -4.04 3.04
C GLU A 190 16.29 -4.44 2.44
N VAL A 191 15.50 -3.44 2.05
CA VAL A 191 14.30 -3.63 1.25
C VAL A 191 14.36 -2.68 0.06
N VAL A 192 14.12 -3.19 -1.13
CA VAL A 192 13.93 -2.39 -2.34
C VAL A 192 12.48 -2.52 -2.79
N VAL A 193 11.82 -1.39 -3.04
CA VAL A 193 10.44 -1.37 -3.54
C VAL A 193 10.39 -0.60 -4.85
N ARG A 194 9.80 -1.22 -5.86
CA ARG A 194 9.62 -0.64 -7.20
C ARG A 194 8.16 -0.67 -7.58
N VAL A 195 7.67 0.45 -8.11
CA VAL A 195 6.33 0.50 -8.71
C VAL A 195 6.34 -0.20 -10.06
N ARG A 196 5.30 -0.99 -10.32
CA ARG A 196 4.97 -1.57 -11.60
C ARG A 196 3.69 -0.91 -12.11
N PRO A 197 3.81 0.09 -12.99
CA PRO A 197 2.67 0.90 -13.37
C PRO A 197 1.70 0.15 -14.28
N ASP A 198 0.40 0.32 -14.06
CA ASP A 198 -0.70 -0.16 -14.92
C ASP A 198 -0.65 -1.68 -15.26
N VAL A 199 -0.18 -2.53 -14.34
CA VAL A 199 0.03 -3.97 -14.61
C VAL A 199 -1.13 -4.85 -14.18
N ALA A 200 -2.07 -4.33 -13.41
CA ALA A 200 -3.20 -5.09 -12.86
C ALA A 200 -4.50 -4.30 -12.95
N PHE A 201 -5.62 -5.00 -12.80
CA PHE A 201 -6.94 -4.40 -12.94
C PHE A 201 -7.89 -4.85 -11.83
N LEU A 202 -8.64 -3.89 -11.31
CA LEU A 202 -9.72 -4.10 -10.36
C LEU A 202 -11.06 -3.69 -10.96
N TRP A 203 -12.12 -4.37 -10.54
CA TRP A 203 -13.49 -4.00 -10.84
C TRP A 203 -14.19 -3.47 -9.59
N ILE A 204 -14.95 -2.39 -9.77
CA ILE A 204 -15.85 -1.80 -8.78
C ILE A 204 -17.21 -1.52 -9.39
#